data_AF-A0A0F9CVR7-F1
#
_entry.id   AF-A0A0F9CVR7-F1
#
_cell.length_a   1.000
_cell.length_b   1.000
_cell.length_c   1.000
_cell.angle_alpha   90.00
_cell.angle_beta   90.00
_cell.angle_gamma   90.00
#
_symmetry.space_group_name_H-M   'P 1'
#
loop_
_entity.id
_entity.type
_entity.pdbx_description
1 polymer ?
#
loop_
_entity_poly.entity_id
_entity_poly.type
_entity_poly.pdbx_seq_one_letter_code
_entity_poly.pdbx_strand_id
1 'polypeptide(L)'
;MVSGCVGQPRTSKPSIAPTQTLTKQADNALSQAASSIAPQQQLYQLTAAELFVKAGNMGKALTVLESISPDPLSPEQFAKYTLMYAELVLANDHFFLARQLLSDQRIEQHWQQLSLPQQQQWYQLRGELFSLLGENKYSIDAYVALSDLSSSSQVRQETHDKLWFALNHITHEELEELAITEQDQTILGWFTLTNITRQNQGDIRQQLSLINEWRRTQPDHPASLTPPTSLLSAQQAFSDLPQQVALLLPLQGTLAQAGEAIRNGFLAASYDVRAHHGETPVIRFYASESTASIDTNISSGPASASF
;
A
#
# COMPACT_ATOMS: atom_id res chain seq x y z
N MET A 1 -19.48 74.91 14.77
CA MET A 1 -18.63 74.38 13.70
C MET A 1 -18.12 73.01 14.15
N VAL A 2 -18.61 71.93 13.53
CA VAL A 2 -18.15 70.56 13.80
C VAL A 2 -17.44 70.10 12.54
N SER A 3 -16.12 69.97 12.59
CA SER A 3 -15.32 69.42 11.49
C SER A 3 -15.27 67.90 11.62
N GLY A 4 -15.81 67.20 10.63
CA GLY A 4 -15.68 65.75 10.46
C GLY A 4 -14.37 65.39 9.77
N CYS A 5 -13.62 64.45 10.37
CA CYS A 5 -12.43 63.86 9.76
C CYS A 5 -12.83 62.94 8.61
N VAL A 6 -12.32 63.23 7.41
CA VAL A 6 -12.40 62.36 6.24
C VAL A 6 -11.37 61.24 6.40
N GLY A 7 -11.84 60.00 6.47
CA GLY A 7 -11.00 58.81 6.43
C GLY A 7 -10.44 58.59 5.03
N GLN A 8 -9.12 58.49 4.91
CA GLN A 8 -8.46 58.10 3.66
C GLN A 8 -8.82 56.65 3.29
N PRO A 9 -9.02 56.34 1.99
CA PRO A 9 -9.22 54.97 1.55
C PRO A 9 -7.91 54.18 1.71
N ARG A 10 -7.94 53.15 2.56
CA ARG A 10 -6.89 52.13 2.60
C ARG A 10 -6.92 51.38 1.27
N THR A 11 -5.93 51.60 0.42
CA THR A 11 -5.65 50.73 -0.72
C THR A 11 -5.24 49.37 -0.17
N SER A 12 -6.18 48.44 -0.06
CA SER A 12 -5.86 47.03 0.13
C SER A 12 -5.19 46.53 -1.14
N LYS A 13 -3.85 46.49 -1.15
CA LYS A 13 -3.11 45.68 -2.12
C LYS A 13 -3.70 44.26 -2.06
N PRO A 14 -4.16 43.68 -3.18
CA PRO A 14 -4.60 42.30 -3.18
C PRO A 14 -3.40 41.43 -2.79
N SER A 15 -3.47 40.76 -1.64
CA SER A 15 -2.53 39.69 -1.32
C SER A 15 -2.86 38.54 -2.27
N ILE A 16 -2.07 38.43 -3.34
CA ILE A 16 -2.18 37.34 -4.31
C ILE A 16 -1.83 36.05 -3.55
N ALA A 17 -2.80 35.14 -3.44
CA ALA A 17 -2.57 33.85 -2.78
C ALA A 17 -1.34 33.14 -3.41
N PRO A 18 -0.54 32.38 -2.62
CA PRO A 18 0.69 31.73 -3.11
C PRO A 18 0.54 30.98 -4.45
N THR A 19 -0.58 30.28 -4.63
CA THR A 19 -0.94 29.55 -5.86
C THR A 19 -1.06 30.45 -7.10
N GLN A 20 -1.68 31.63 -6.96
CA GLN A 20 -1.81 32.60 -8.05
C GLN A 20 -0.45 33.20 -8.44
N THR A 21 0.47 33.33 -7.47
CA THR A 21 1.84 33.77 -7.73
C THR A 21 2.62 32.74 -8.54
N LEU A 22 2.54 31.45 -8.17
CA LEU A 22 3.18 30.36 -8.91
C LEU A 22 2.66 30.22 -10.35
N THR A 23 1.34 30.35 -10.53
CA THR A 23 0.73 30.31 -11.87
C THR A 23 1.28 31.44 -12.76
N LYS A 24 1.41 32.67 -12.24
CA LYS A 24 2.00 33.79 -12.99
C LYS A 24 3.47 33.56 -13.33
N GLN A 25 4.24 32.94 -12.44
CA GLN A 25 5.63 32.57 -12.72
C GLN A 25 5.72 31.51 -13.82
N ALA A 26 4.81 30.51 -13.81
CA ALA A 26 4.72 29.51 -14.85
C ALA A 26 4.39 30.13 -16.22
N ASP A 27 3.40 31.04 -16.27
CA ASP A 27 3.03 31.76 -17.50
C ASP A 27 4.20 32.65 -18.00
N ASN A 28 5.00 33.25 -17.11
CA ASN A 28 6.21 33.98 -17.47
C ASN A 28 7.27 33.04 -18.09
N ALA A 29 7.52 31.88 -17.47
CA ALA A 29 8.44 30.89 -18.03
C ALA A 29 8.00 30.42 -19.42
N LEU A 30 6.69 30.22 -19.68
CA LEU A 30 6.19 29.95 -21.03
C LEU A 30 6.44 31.09 -22.01
N SER A 31 6.33 32.34 -21.56
CA SER A 31 6.64 33.51 -22.39
C SER A 31 8.14 33.54 -22.75
N GLN A 32 9.02 33.20 -21.80
CA GLN A 32 10.45 33.07 -22.05
C GLN A 32 10.77 31.91 -23.00
N ALA A 33 10.06 30.78 -22.87
CA ALA A 33 10.17 29.65 -23.79
C ALA A 33 9.83 30.06 -25.23
N ALA A 34 8.74 30.80 -25.44
CA ALA A 34 8.29 31.25 -26.75
C ALA A 34 9.30 32.17 -27.47
N SER A 35 10.14 32.88 -26.71
CA SER A 35 11.21 33.73 -27.25
C SER A 35 12.60 33.07 -27.27
N SER A 36 12.70 31.79 -26.95
CA SER A 36 13.96 31.03 -26.85
C SER A 36 14.09 29.97 -27.92
N ILE A 37 15.30 29.43 -28.09
CA ILE A 37 15.60 28.28 -28.95
C ILE A 37 16.04 27.07 -28.11
N ALA A 38 16.12 25.89 -28.72
CA ALA A 38 16.62 24.69 -28.04
C ALA A 38 18.10 24.85 -27.59
N PRO A 39 18.50 24.30 -26.42
CA PRO A 39 17.66 23.61 -25.43
C PRO A 39 16.91 24.54 -24.45
N GLN A 40 17.22 25.83 -24.45
CA GLN A 40 16.70 26.79 -23.46
C GLN A 40 15.17 26.89 -23.47
N GLN A 41 14.56 26.79 -24.66
CA GLN A 41 13.11 26.70 -24.82
C GLN A 41 12.51 25.57 -23.97
N GLN A 42 13.05 24.35 -24.07
CA GLN A 42 12.58 23.18 -23.33
C GLN A 42 12.81 23.33 -21.83
N LEU A 43 13.91 23.96 -21.41
CA LEU A 43 14.17 24.22 -19.99
C LEU A 43 13.14 25.17 -19.38
N TYR A 44 12.76 26.22 -20.12
CA TYR A 44 11.69 27.11 -19.69
C TYR A 44 10.32 26.41 -19.68
N GLN A 45 10.04 25.53 -20.65
CA GLN A 45 8.82 24.70 -20.64
C GLN A 45 8.79 23.75 -19.43
N LEU A 46 9.90 23.07 -19.11
CA LEU A 46 10.00 22.21 -17.92
C LEU A 46 9.81 22.99 -16.62
N THR A 47 10.37 24.20 -16.56
CA THR A 47 10.19 25.11 -15.42
C THR A 47 8.72 25.52 -15.28
N ALA A 48 8.06 25.85 -16.39
CA ALA A 48 6.64 26.17 -16.39
C ALA A 48 5.78 24.99 -15.93
N ALA A 49 6.03 23.79 -16.45
CA ALA A 49 5.34 22.57 -16.05
C ALA A 49 5.48 22.31 -14.54
N GLU A 50 6.71 22.39 -14.01
CA GLU A 50 6.96 22.22 -12.57
C GLU A 50 6.19 23.24 -11.71
N LEU A 51 6.17 24.51 -12.15
CA LEU A 51 5.45 25.56 -11.44
C LEU A 51 3.94 25.35 -11.51
N PHE A 52 3.40 24.85 -12.62
CA PHE A 52 1.98 24.48 -12.71
C PHE A 52 1.63 23.32 -11.80
N VAL A 53 2.47 22.27 -11.71
CA VAL A 53 2.29 21.16 -10.75
C VAL A 53 2.28 21.70 -9.32
N LYS A 54 3.27 22.53 -8.94
CA LYS A 54 3.33 23.17 -7.61
C LYS A 54 2.14 24.09 -7.32
N ALA A 55 1.53 24.66 -8.36
CA ALA A 55 0.31 25.47 -8.26
C ALA A 55 -0.98 24.62 -8.25
N GLY A 56 -0.89 23.30 -8.33
CA GLY A 56 -2.05 22.40 -8.43
C GLY A 56 -2.77 22.45 -9.77
N ASN A 57 -2.20 23.08 -10.79
CA ASN A 57 -2.78 23.17 -12.13
C ASN A 57 -2.27 22.04 -13.03
N MET A 58 -2.71 20.81 -12.72
CA MET A 58 -2.24 19.60 -13.39
C MET A 58 -2.56 19.58 -14.89
N GLY A 59 -3.72 20.10 -15.29
CA GLY A 59 -4.10 20.20 -16.70
C GLY A 59 -3.14 21.07 -17.52
N LYS A 60 -2.79 22.28 -17.01
CA LYS A 60 -1.78 23.12 -17.69
C LYS A 60 -0.40 22.46 -17.70
N ALA A 61 0.01 21.82 -16.60
CA ALA A 61 1.30 21.12 -16.54
C ALA A 61 1.39 20.02 -17.61
N LEU A 62 0.32 19.21 -17.74
CA LEU A 62 0.22 18.14 -18.73
C LEU A 62 0.31 18.70 -20.15
N THR A 63 -0.48 19.72 -20.50
CA THR A 63 -0.41 20.37 -21.82
C THR A 63 0.99 20.90 -22.15
N VAL A 64 1.69 21.45 -21.17
CA VAL A 64 3.07 21.92 -21.38
C VAL A 64 4.00 20.74 -21.65
N LEU A 65 3.95 19.67 -20.84
CA LEU A 65 4.80 18.49 -21.02
C LEU A 65 4.56 17.77 -22.35
N GLU A 66 3.31 17.67 -22.78
CA GLU A 66 2.93 17.16 -24.11
C GLU A 66 3.59 17.92 -25.26
N SER A 67 3.85 19.22 -25.09
CA SER A 67 4.44 20.09 -26.11
C SER A 67 5.98 20.08 -26.16
N ILE A 68 6.64 19.45 -25.19
CA ILE A 68 8.10 19.44 -25.10
C ILE A 68 8.65 18.37 -26.05
N SER A 69 9.54 18.77 -26.97
CA SER A 69 10.42 17.84 -27.67
C SER A 69 11.60 17.50 -26.75
N PRO A 70 11.79 16.24 -26.32
CA PRO A 70 12.77 15.90 -25.27
C PRO A 70 14.20 15.68 -25.79
N ASP A 71 14.42 15.62 -27.10
CA ASP A 71 15.72 15.34 -27.73
C ASP A 71 16.87 16.25 -27.25
N PRO A 72 16.70 17.59 -27.13
CA PRO A 72 17.80 18.48 -26.75
C PRO A 72 18.04 18.55 -25.23
N LEU A 73 17.23 17.87 -24.40
CA LEU A 73 17.41 17.86 -22.95
C LEU A 73 18.73 17.17 -22.58
N SER A 74 19.33 17.48 -21.44
CA SER A 74 20.37 16.66 -20.83
C SER A 74 19.76 15.39 -20.19
N PRO A 75 20.54 14.35 -19.84
CA PRO A 75 20.01 13.17 -19.13
C PRO A 75 19.23 13.51 -17.86
N GLU A 76 19.73 14.44 -17.05
CA GLU A 76 19.06 14.88 -15.81
C GLU A 76 17.72 15.57 -16.10
N GLN A 77 17.70 16.45 -17.11
CA GLN A 77 16.50 17.18 -17.52
C GLN A 77 15.47 16.26 -18.16
N PHE A 78 15.94 15.28 -18.94
CA PHE A 78 15.11 14.22 -19.50
C PHE A 78 14.48 13.37 -18.40
N ALA A 79 15.23 12.96 -17.39
CA ALA A 79 14.66 12.22 -16.27
C ALA A 79 13.59 13.04 -15.53
N LYS A 80 13.84 14.33 -15.28
CA LYS A 80 12.85 15.23 -14.69
C LYS A 80 11.59 15.36 -15.53
N TYR A 81 11.74 15.51 -16.85
CA TYR A 81 10.64 15.51 -17.81
C TYR A 81 9.83 14.21 -17.72
N THR A 82 10.50 13.08 -17.88
CA THR A 82 9.92 11.74 -17.93
C THR A 82 9.17 11.41 -16.65
N LEU A 83 9.76 11.64 -15.47
CA LEU A 83 9.12 11.33 -14.19
C LEU A 83 7.89 12.20 -13.92
N MET A 84 7.97 13.50 -14.18
CA MET A 84 6.83 14.41 -14.00
C MET A 84 5.72 14.10 -14.99
N TYR A 85 6.06 13.81 -16.24
CA TYR A 85 5.07 13.49 -17.26
C TYR A 85 4.41 12.14 -16.96
N ALA A 86 5.20 11.11 -16.65
CA ALA A 86 4.72 9.79 -16.26
C ALA A 86 3.77 9.86 -15.06
N GLU A 87 4.10 10.63 -14.03
CA GLU A 87 3.24 10.82 -12.86
C GLU A 87 1.88 11.43 -13.24
N LEU A 88 1.87 12.48 -14.07
CA LEU A 88 0.62 13.10 -14.50
C LEU A 88 -0.19 12.20 -15.43
N VAL A 89 0.44 11.49 -16.36
CA VAL A 89 -0.29 10.60 -17.28
C VAL A 89 -0.83 9.37 -16.56
N LEU A 90 -0.10 8.83 -15.57
CA LEU A 90 -0.58 7.75 -14.70
C LEU A 90 -1.82 8.18 -13.91
N ALA A 91 -1.79 9.38 -13.32
CA ALA A 91 -2.92 9.95 -12.59
C ALA A 91 -4.15 10.26 -13.47
N ASN A 92 -4.01 10.23 -14.80
CA ASN A 92 -5.07 10.42 -15.77
C ASN A 92 -5.36 9.14 -16.60
N ASP A 93 -5.00 7.96 -16.07
CA ASP A 93 -5.25 6.65 -16.67
C ASP A 93 -4.64 6.43 -18.08
N HIS A 94 -3.67 7.24 -18.49
CA HIS A 94 -2.96 7.11 -19.76
C HIS A 94 -1.80 6.10 -19.65
N PHE A 95 -2.12 4.85 -19.29
CA PHE A 95 -1.14 3.81 -18.92
C PHE A 95 -0.14 3.47 -20.04
N PHE A 96 -0.56 3.44 -21.30
CA PHE A 96 0.34 3.13 -22.42
C PHE A 96 1.44 4.19 -22.60
N LEU A 97 1.08 5.46 -22.44
CA LEU A 97 2.04 6.56 -22.50
C LEU A 97 2.95 6.56 -21.26
N ALA A 98 2.40 6.30 -20.07
CA ALA A 98 3.19 6.12 -18.86
C ALA A 98 4.23 5.00 -19.02
N ARG A 99 3.83 3.87 -19.63
CA ARG A 99 4.71 2.74 -19.96
C ARG A 99 5.80 3.13 -20.94
N GLN A 100 5.45 3.83 -22.01
CA GLN A 100 6.43 4.33 -22.97
C GLN A 100 7.48 5.23 -22.29
N LEU A 101 7.05 6.16 -21.44
CA LEU A 101 7.92 7.09 -20.72
C LEU A 101 8.84 6.36 -19.73
N LEU A 102 8.28 5.46 -18.90
CA LEU A 102 9.01 4.79 -17.82
C LEU A 102 9.89 3.62 -18.28
N SER A 103 9.68 3.14 -19.50
CA SER A 103 10.49 2.11 -20.17
C SER A 103 11.35 2.69 -21.31
N ASP A 104 11.52 4.01 -21.37
CA ASP A 104 12.40 4.62 -22.37
C ASP A 104 13.86 4.26 -22.08
N GLN A 105 14.58 3.78 -23.11
CA GLN A 105 15.96 3.35 -23.00
C GLN A 105 16.89 4.44 -22.43
N ARG A 106 16.60 5.72 -22.73
CA ARG A 106 17.43 6.84 -22.29
C ARG A 106 17.37 7.04 -20.77
N ILE A 107 16.20 6.86 -20.14
CA ILE A 107 16.14 6.95 -18.67
C ILE A 107 16.77 5.72 -18.03
N GLU A 108 16.59 4.53 -18.60
CA GLU A 108 17.18 3.28 -18.10
C GLU A 108 18.72 3.33 -18.12
N GLN A 109 19.32 3.82 -19.21
CA GLN A 109 20.78 3.95 -19.35
C GLN A 109 21.41 4.92 -18.35
N HIS A 110 20.68 5.96 -17.97
CA HIS A 110 21.17 7.00 -17.07
C HIS A 110 20.64 6.85 -15.63
N TRP A 111 19.91 5.77 -15.33
CA TRP A 111 19.25 5.57 -14.04
C TRP A 111 20.22 5.68 -12.84
N GLN A 112 21.42 5.09 -12.95
CA GLN A 112 22.44 5.13 -11.89
C GLN A 112 22.97 6.55 -11.60
N GLN A 113 22.83 7.47 -12.55
CA GLN A 113 23.29 8.86 -12.43
C GLN A 113 22.22 9.78 -11.83
N LEU A 114 20.98 9.29 -11.71
CA LEU A 114 19.89 10.05 -11.10
C LEU A 114 20.11 10.20 -9.60
N SER A 115 19.56 11.27 -9.03
CA SER A 115 19.52 11.42 -7.58
C SER A 115 18.70 10.30 -6.94
N LEU A 116 19.01 9.93 -5.69
CA LEU A 116 18.28 8.88 -4.97
C LEU A 116 16.74 9.11 -4.97
N PRO A 117 16.22 10.33 -4.75
CA PRO A 117 14.77 10.57 -4.84
C PRO A 117 14.18 10.28 -6.22
N GLN A 118 14.91 10.58 -7.29
CA GLN A 118 14.46 10.29 -8.66
C GLN A 118 14.48 8.79 -8.96
N GLN A 119 15.49 8.07 -8.47
CA GLN A 119 15.55 6.60 -8.59
C GLN A 119 14.36 5.95 -7.87
N GLN A 120 14.05 6.41 -6.66
CA GLN A 120 12.89 5.95 -5.89
C GLN A 120 11.58 6.28 -6.60
N GLN A 121 11.40 7.51 -7.07
CA GLN A 121 10.21 7.92 -7.82
C GLN A 121 10.01 7.07 -9.09
N TRP A 122 11.09 6.78 -9.81
CA TRP A 122 11.04 5.94 -11.00
C TRP A 122 10.52 4.53 -10.70
N TYR A 123 11.07 3.87 -9.66
CA TYR A 123 10.60 2.55 -9.25
C TYR A 123 9.19 2.57 -8.66
N GLN A 124 8.82 3.63 -7.93
CA GLN A 124 7.46 3.80 -7.42
C GLN A 124 6.45 3.85 -8.58
N LEU A 125 6.71 4.69 -9.59
CA LEU A 125 5.83 4.83 -10.75
C LEU A 125 5.79 3.54 -11.58
N ARG A 126 6.93 2.85 -11.76
CA ARG A 126 6.97 1.55 -12.46
C ARG A 126 6.20 0.48 -11.71
N GLY A 127 6.40 0.35 -10.40
CA GLY A 127 5.69 -0.64 -9.59
C GLY A 127 4.18 -0.46 -9.67
N GLU A 128 3.71 0.79 -9.57
CA GLU A 128 2.30 1.14 -9.67
C GLU A 128 1.74 0.89 -11.07
N LEU A 129 2.41 1.39 -12.11
CA LEU A 129 2.00 1.19 -13.49
C LEU A 129 1.89 -0.30 -13.86
N PHE A 130 2.94 -1.09 -13.58
CA PHE A 130 2.96 -2.49 -13.97
C PHE A 130 1.99 -3.33 -13.14
N SER A 131 1.72 -2.95 -11.90
CA SER A 131 0.64 -3.56 -11.10
C SER A 131 -0.72 -3.33 -11.75
N LEU A 132 -1.01 -2.09 -12.19
CA LEU A 132 -2.26 -1.74 -12.86
C LEU A 132 -2.42 -2.45 -14.22
N LEU A 133 -1.33 -2.69 -14.94
CA LEU A 133 -1.33 -3.40 -16.21
C LEU A 133 -1.37 -4.93 -16.07
N GLY A 134 -1.26 -5.47 -14.86
CA GLY A 134 -1.10 -6.91 -14.63
C GLY A 134 0.24 -7.47 -15.09
N GLU A 135 1.23 -6.61 -15.30
CA GLU A 135 2.61 -6.97 -15.65
C GLU A 135 3.40 -7.32 -14.38
N ASN A 136 2.98 -8.40 -13.72
CA ASN A 136 3.33 -8.71 -12.32
C ASN A 136 4.84 -8.78 -12.04
N LYS A 137 5.62 -9.43 -12.92
CA LYS A 137 7.10 -9.52 -12.76
C LYS A 137 7.74 -8.14 -12.67
N TYR A 138 7.40 -7.23 -13.59
CA TYR A 138 7.96 -5.88 -13.60
C TYR A 138 7.50 -5.05 -12.39
N SER A 139 6.27 -5.30 -11.89
CA SER A 139 5.78 -4.66 -10.67
C SER A 139 6.55 -5.12 -9.42
N ILE A 140 6.74 -6.43 -9.28
CA ILE A 140 7.51 -7.04 -8.17
C ILE A 140 8.94 -6.51 -8.17
N ASP A 141 9.62 -6.58 -9.32
CA ASP A 141 11.01 -6.13 -9.47
C ASP A 141 11.15 -4.65 -9.07
N ALA A 142 10.21 -3.81 -9.50
CA ALA A 142 10.22 -2.40 -9.18
C ALA A 142 10.00 -2.14 -7.68
N TYR A 143 9.06 -2.83 -7.03
CA TYR A 143 8.83 -2.64 -5.60
C TYR A 143 9.95 -3.21 -4.72
N VAL A 144 10.58 -4.32 -5.11
CA VAL A 144 11.75 -4.84 -4.38
C VAL A 144 12.93 -3.87 -4.50
N ALA A 145 13.21 -3.37 -5.71
CA ALA A 145 14.25 -2.37 -5.90
C ALA A 145 13.95 -1.06 -5.15
N LEU A 146 12.68 -0.62 -5.10
CA LEU A 146 12.26 0.54 -4.30
C LEU A 146 12.49 0.31 -2.80
N SER A 147 12.17 -0.88 -2.30
CA SER A 147 12.38 -1.26 -0.90
C SER A 147 13.87 -1.14 -0.53
N ASP A 148 14.75 -1.66 -1.39
CA ASP A 148 16.20 -1.65 -1.15
C ASP A 148 16.78 -0.24 -1.14
N LEU A 149 16.24 0.65 -1.98
CA LEU A 149 16.64 2.06 -2.02
C LEU A 149 16.01 2.91 -0.91
N SER A 150 15.02 2.39 -0.18
CA SER A 150 14.26 3.16 0.81
C SER A 150 15.03 3.33 2.13
N SER A 151 15.45 4.55 2.42
CA SER A 151 16.11 4.92 3.69
C SER A 151 15.11 5.27 4.80
N SER A 152 13.89 5.69 4.43
CA SER A 152 12.81 5.98 5.38
C SER A 152 12.04 4.70 5.73
N SER A 153 11.80 4.48 7.03
CA SER A 153 10.95 3.38 7.50
C SER A 153 9.53 3.47 6.94
N GLN A 154 8.99 4.68 6.80
CA GLN A 154 7.65 4.89 6.25
C GLN A 154 7.57 4.48 4.77
N VAL A 155 8.50 4.96 3.94
CA VAL A 155 8.52 4.63 2.50
C VAL A 155 8.72 3.13 2.30
N ARG A 156 9.56 2.50 3.13
CA ARG A 156 9.74 1.05 3.13
C ARG A 156 8.46 0.30 3.48
N GLN A 157 7.74 0.72 4.53
CA GLN A 157 6.46 0.12 4.91
C GLN A 157 5.43 0.25 3.77
N GLU A 158 5.26 1.45 3.21
CA GLU A 158 4.33 1.68 2.09
C GLU A 158 4.69 0.83 0.87
N THR A 159 5.98 0.67 0.59
CA THR A 159 6.48 -0.17 -0.51
C THR A 159 6.19 -1.65 -0.26
N HIS A 160 6.43 -2.14 0.95
CA HIS A 160 6.13 -3.53 1.32
C HIS A 160 4.63 -3.80 1.28
N ASP A 161 3.80 -2.84 1.68
CA ASP A 161 2.34 -2.97 1.60
C ASP A 161 1.87 -3.06 0.13
N LYS A 162 2.44 -2.24 -0.77
CA LYS A 162 2.15 -2.30 -2.22
C LYS A 162 2.64 -3.60 -2.87
N LEU A 163 3.86 -4.03 -2.55
CA LEU A 163 4.41 -5.31 -3.01
C LEU A 163 3.55 -6.48 -2.54
N TRP A 164 3.16 -6.48 -1.27
CA TRP A 164 2.31 -7.50 -0.70
C TRP A 164 0.92 -7.53 -1.36
N PHE A 165 0.34 -6.36 -1.63
CA PHE A 165 -0.90 -6.26 -2.39
C PHE A 165 -0.75 -6.87 -3.78
N ALA A 166 0.31 -6.51 -4.52
CA ALA A 166 0.58 -7.05 -5.86
C ALA A 166 0.71 -8.58 -5.82
N LEU A 167 1.56 -9.12 -4.94
CA LEU A 167 1.77 -10.56 -4.76
C LEU A 167 0.47 -11.31 -4.44
N ASN A 168 -0.42 -10.71 -3.65
CA ASN A 168 -1.70 -11.33 -3.31
C ASN A 168 -2.74 -11.30 -4.44
N HIS A 169 -2.51 -10.55 -5.52
CA HIS A 169 -3.37 -10.53 -6.71
C HIS A 169 -2.87 -11.43 -7.85
N ILE A 170 -1.64 -11.93 -7.79
CA ILE A 170 -1.08 -12.89 -8.76
C ILE A 170 -1.77 -14.25 -8.59
N THR A 171 -2.02 -15.00 -9.67
CA THR A 171 -2.57 -16.37 -9.51
C THR A 171 -1.56 -17.31 -8.84
N HIS A 172 -2.02 -18.46 -8.34
CA HIS A 172 -1.08 -19.44 -7.77
C HIS A 172 -0.14 -20.01 -8.84
N GLU A 173 -0.69 -20.37 -10.00
CA GLU A 173 0.06 -20.90 -11.15
C GLU A 173 1.14 -19.91 -11.61
N GLU A 174 0.76 -18.65 -11.81
CA GLU A 174 1.72 -17.62 -12.22
C GLU A 174 2.81 -17.39 -11.18
N LEU A 175 2.49 -17.41 -9.88
CA LEU A 175 3.49 -17.27 -8.82
C LEU A 175 4.50 -18.44 -8.83
N GLU A 176 4.04 -19.66 -9.12
CA GLU A 176 4.93 -20.83 -9.28
C GLU A 176 5.82 -20.70 -10.52
N GLU A 177 5.27 -20.28 -11.66
CA GLU A 177 6.04 -20.03 -12.88
C GLU A 177 7.13 -18.98 -12.68
N LEU A 178 6.78 -17.86 -12.02
CA LEU A 178 7.74 -16.81 -11.68
C LEU A 178 8.84 -17.36 -10.75
N ALA A 179 8.47 -18.16 -9.75
CA ALA A 179 9.43 -18.74 -8.80
C ALA A 179 10.42 -19.72 -9.46
N ILE A 180 10.05 -20.41 -10.54
CA ILE A 180 10.95 -21.35 -11.25
C ILE A 180 12.12 -20.61 -11.91
N THR A 181 11.88 -19.42 -12.44
CA THR A 181 12.87 -18.65 -13.20
C THR A 181 13.61 -17.60 -12.39
N GLU A 182 13.12 -17.30 -11.19
CA GLU A 182 13.68 -16.27 -10.31
C GLU A 182 14.98 -16.72 -9.64
N GLN A 183 15.95 -15.81 -9.59
CA GLN A 183 17.28 -16.02 -9.00
C GLN A 183 17.49 -15.15 -7.77
N ASP A 184 16.78 -14.03 -7.66
CA ASP A 184 16.84 -13.13 -6.54
C ASP A 184 16.22 -13.79 -5.28
N GLN A 185 17.05 -13.98 -4.26
CA GLN A 185 16.64 -14.64 -3.02
C GLN A 185 15.65 -13.80 -2.20
N THR A 186 15.69 -12.47 -2.32
CA THR A 186 14.71 -11.58 -1.69
C THR A 186 13.35 -11.74 -2.37
N ILE A 187 13.30 -11.81 -3.71
CA ILE A 187 12.03 -12.06 -4.41
C ILE A 187 11.48 -13.45 -4.07
N LEU A 188 12.32 -14.49 -4.08
CA LEU A 188 11.92 -15.85 -3.69
C LEU A 188 11.42 -15.93 -2.24
N GLY A 189 12.00 -15.13 -1.34
CA GLY A 189 11.52 -15.00 0.04
C GLY A 189 10.10 -14.43 0.11
N TRP A 190 9.81 -13.38 -0.66
CA TRP A 190 8.46 -12.83 -0.80
C TRP A 190 7.45 -13.84 -1.39
N PHE A 191 7.85 -14.62 -2.39
CA PHE A 191 7.01 -15.68 -2.95
C PHE A 191 6.70 -16.77 -1.92
N THR A 192 7.72 -17.18 -1.16
CA THR A 192 7.57 -18.17 -0.08
C THR A 192 6.59 -17.67 0.98
N LEU A 193 6.73 -16.41 1.43
CA LEU A 193 5.82 -15.81 2.42
C LEU A 193 4.38 -15.71 1.90
N THR A 194 4.22 -15.38 0.61
CA THR A 194 2.92 -15.32 -0.06
C THR A 194 2.25 -16.70 -0.09
N ASN A 195 3.01 -17.75 -0.43
CA ASN A 195 2.53 -19.14 -0.44
C ASN A 195 2.14 -19.63 0.96
N ILE A 196 2.95 -19.36 1.99
CA ILE A 196 2.60 -19.67 3.39
C ILE A 196 1.25 -19.06 3.76
N THR A 197 1.03 -17.80 3.38
CA THR A 197 -0.22 -17.10 3.69
C THR A 197 -1.40 -17.76 2.95
N ARG A 198 -1.27 -17.99 1.65
CA ARG A 198 -2.36 -18.54 0.82
C ARG A 198 -2.78 -19.96 1.20
N GLN A 199 -1.82 -20.83 1.47
CA GLN A 199 -2.10 -22.24 1.78
C GLN A 199 -2.74 -22.45 3.15
N ASN A 200 -2.70 -21.44 4.03
CA ASN A 200 -3.16 -21.55 5.42
C ASN A 200 -4.28 -20.54 5.75
N GLN A 201 -5.00 -20.00 4.75
CA GLN A 201 -6.09 -19.04 4.98
C GLN A 201 -7.23 -19.57 5.86
N GLY A 202 -7.44 -20.89 5.89
CA GLY A 202 -8.45 -21.55 6.72
C GLY A 202 -8.06 -21.73 8.19
N ASP A 203 -6.78 -21.57 8.53
CA ASP A 203 -6.27 -21.73 9.90
C ASP A 203 -5.25 -20.62 10.22
N ILE A 204 -5.76 -19.53 10.80
CA ILE A 204 -4.94 -18.36 11.16
C ILE A 204 -3.82 -18.70 12.16
N ARG A 205 -4.02 -19.71 13.02
CA ARG A 205 -2.99 -20.13 13.99
C ARG A 205 -1.82 -20.78 13.28
N GLN A 206 -2.13 -21.75 12.43
CA GLN A 206 -1.12 -22.40 11.61
C GLN A 206 -0.40 -21.40 10.72
N GLN A 207 -1.15 -20.50 10.07
CA GLN A 207 -0.59 -19.44 9.24
C GLN A 207 0.41 -18.56 10.00
N LEU A 208 0.03 -18.01 11.16
CA LEU A 208 0.91 -17.17 11.97
C LEU A 208 2.12 -17.93 12.50
N SER A 209 1.96 -19.20 12.87
CA SER A 209 3.09 -20.06 13.29
C SER A 209 4.10 -20.23 12.16
N LEU A 210 3.64 -20.52 10.94
CA LEU A 210 4.52 -20.69 9.77
C LEU A 210 5.18 -19.37 9.35
N ILE A 211 4.46 -18.24 9.43
CA ILE A 211 5.03 -16.91 9.18
C ILE A 211 6.15 -16.61 10.19
N ASN A 212 5.93 -16.88 11.48
CA ASN A 212 6.95 -16.65 12.51
C ASN A 212 8.18 -17.55 12.31
N GLU A 213 7.97 -18.81 11.93
CA GLU A 213 9.06 -19.72 11.60
C GLU A 213 9.84 -19.26 10.37
N TRP A 214 9.15 -18.81 9.32
CA TRP A 214 9.78 -18.22 8.14
C TRP A 214 10.62 -16.97 8.51
N ARG A 215 10.08 -16.07 9.35
CA ARG A 215 10.83 -14.88 9.80
C ARG A 215 12.07 -15.25 10.61
N ARG A 216 12.03 -16.33 11.38
CA ARG A 216 13.16 -16.86 12.15
C ARG A 216 14.25 -17.45 11.25
N THR A 217 13.87 -18.09 10.15
CA THR A 217 14.80 -18.67 9.17
C THR A 217 15.31 -17.64 8.15
N GLN A 218 14.60 -16.53 7.98
CA GLN A 218 14.94 -15.42 7.08
C GLN A 218 15.09 -14.08 7.85
N PRO A 219 16.00 -13.98 8.82
CA PRO A 219 16.07 -12.82 9.72
C PRO A 219 16.41 -11.50 9.01
N ASP A 220 17.21 -11.57 7.94
CA ASP A 220 17.68 -10.39 7.19
C ASP A 220 16.74 -9.99 6.04
N HIS A 221 15.69 -10.77 5.77
CA HIS A 221 14.76 -10.48 4.69
C HIS A 221 13.97 -9.18 4.97
N PRO A 222 13.73 -8.31 3.98
CA PRO A 222 13.01 -7.04 4.18
C PRO A 222 11.66 -7.21 4.87
N ALA A 223 10.87 -8.22 4.47
CA ALA A 223 9.58 -8.53 5.11
C ALA A 223 9.68 -9.07 6.55
N SER A 224 10.84 -9.59 6.99
CA SER A 224 11.06 -9.99 8.38
C SER A 224 11.32 -8.80 9.28
N LEU A 225 12.06 -7.82 8.76
CA LEU A 225 12.41 -6.56 9.43
C LEU A 225 11.25 -5.56 9.44
N THR A 226 10.52 -5.48 8.33
CA THR A 226 9.38 -4.57 8.14
C THR A 226 8.23 -5.36 7.52
N PRO A 227 7.44 -6.11 8.31
CA PRO A 227 6.34 -6.90 7.77
C PRO A 227 5.25 -6.01 7.16
N PRO A 228 4.56 -6.44 6.09
CA PRO A 228 3.37 -5.77 5.59
C PRO A 228 2.33 -5.52 6.70
N THR A 229 1.70 -4.35 6.66
CA THR A 229 0.75 -3.87 7.67
C THR A 229 -0.42 -4.83 7.85
N SER A 230 -0.88 -5.45 6.76
CA SER A 230 -1.96 -6.45 6.79
C SER A 230 -1.59 -7.71 7.59
N LEU A 231 -0.32 -8.16 7.54
CA LEU A 231 0.17 -9.29 8.34
C LEU A 231 0.27 -8.92 9.82
N LEU A 232 0.75 -7.71 10.13
CA LEU A 232 0.78 -7.20 11.52
C LEU A 232 -0.65 -7.11 12.10
N SER A 233 -1.58 -6.61 11.30
CA SER A 233 -3.00 -6.50 11.70
C SER A 233 -3.62 -7.87 11.96
N ALA A 234 -3.32 -8.87 11.12
CA ALA A 234 -3.78 -10.25 11.33
C ALA A 234 -3.21 -10.86 12.62
N GLN A 235 -1.94 -10.63 12.90
CA GLN A 235 -1.30 -11.08 14.14
C GLN A 235 -1.92 -10.43 15.38
N GLN A 236 -2.21 -9.13 15.31
CA GLN A 236 -2.85 -8.41 16.41
C GLN A 236 -4.28 -8.90 16.63
N ALA A 237 -5.08 -9.02 15.57
CA ALA A 237 -6.44 -9.53 15.65
C ALA A 237 -6.51 -10.95 16.25
N PHE A 238 -5.52 -11.80 15.93
CA PHE A 238 -5.40 -13.11 16.55
C PHE A 238 -5.06 -13.03 18.04
N SER A 239 -4.16 -12.12 18.44
CA SER A 239 -3.78 -11.92 19.84
C SER A 239 -4.92 -11.36 20.69
N ASP A 240 -5.80 -10.57 20.07
CA ASP A 240 -6.99 -9.97 20.69
C ASP A 240 -8.19 -10.93 20.76
N LEU A 241 -8.06 -12.18 20.30
CA LEU A 241 -9.14 -13.15 20.39
C LEU A 241 -9.55 -13.37 21.85
N PRO A 242 -10.87 -13.35 22.14
CA PRO A 242 -11.35 -13.52 23.51
C PRO A 242 -10.99 -14.90 24.02
N GLN A 243 -10.39 -14.97 25.22
CA GLN A 243 -10.06 -16.23 25.88
C GLN A 243 -11.28 -16.87 26.56
N GLN A 244 -12.37 -16.12 26.71
CA GLN A 244 -13.62 -16.58 27.32
C GLN A 244 -14.81 -16.05 26.55
N VAL A 245 -15.82 -16.90 26.36
CA VAL A 245 -17.07 -16.56 25.68
C VAL A 245 -18.24 -16.89 26.61
N ALA A 246 -19.10 -15.91 26.86
CA ALA A 246 -20.34 -16.09 27.61
C ALA A 246 -21.53 -16.21 26.64
N LEU A 247 -22.23 -17.34 26.67
CA LEU A 247 -23.44 -17.61 25.88
C LEU A 247 -24.67 -17.42 26.76
N LEU A 248 -25.41 -16.34 26.52
CA LEU A 248 -26.67 -16.05 27.19
C LEU A 248 -27.81 -16.55 26.30
N LEU A 249 -28.47 -17.63 26.71
CA LEU A 249 -29.49 -18.30 25.90
C LEU A 249 -30.79 -18.50 26.69
N PRO A 250 -31.96 -18.44 26.04
CA PRO A 250 -33.21 -18.85 26.64
C PRO A 250 -33.29 -20.39 26.60
N LEU A 251 -33.05 -21.03 27.75
CA LEU A 251 -33.08 -22.49 27.90
C LEU A 251 -34.41 -22.98 28.49
N GLN A 252 -35.35 -22.07 28.76
CA GLN A 252 -36.69 -22.36 29.29
C GLN A 252 -37.77 -21.58 28.53
N GLY A 253 -39.04 -21.89 28.82
CA GLY A 253 -40.18 -21.22 28.19
C GLY A 253 -40.33 -21.52 26.70
N THR A 254 -40.97 -20.60 25.97
CA THR A 254 -41.36 -20.79 24.57
C THR A 254 -40.17 -20.83 23.60
N LEU A 255 -39.00 -20.34 24.01
CA LEU A 255 -37.79 -20.28 23.18
C LEU A 255 -36.74 -21.35 23.55
N ALA A 256 -37.01 -22.21 24.53
CA ALA A 256 -36.09 -23.23 25.03
C ALA A 256 -35.49 -24.09 23.90
N GLN A 257 -36.32 -24.53 22.95
CA GLN A 257 -35.89 -25.36 21.83
C GLN A 257 -34.89 -24.63 20.92
N ALA A 258 -35.09 -23.33 20.70
CA ALA A 258 -34.16 -22.51 19.93
C ALA A 258 -32.84 -22.27 20.68
N GLY A 259 -32.89 -22.01 21.99
CA GLY A 259 -31.71 -21.86 22.82
C GLY A 259 -30.86 -23.13 22.88
N GLU A 260 -31.48 -24.30 23.04
CA GLU A 260 -30.78 -25.60 23.01
C GLU A 260 -30.17 -25.88 21.63
N ALA A 261 -30.87 -25.55 20.54
CA ALA A 261 -30.31 -25.71 19.19
C ALA A 261 -29.05 -24.86 18.99
N ILE A 262 -29.07 -23.59 19.42
CA ILE A 262 -27.90 -22.69 19.34
C ILE A 262 -26.76 -23.20 20.21
N ARG A 263 -27.04 -23.61 21.45
CA ARG A 263 -26.04 -24.19 22.36
C ARG A 263 -25.36 -25.40 21.73
N ASN A 264 -26.13 -26.34 21.19
CA ASN A 264 -25.59 -27.56 20.61
C ASN A 264 -24.78 -27.28 19.34
N GLY A 265 -25.25 -26.36 18.49
CA GLY A 265 -24.49 -25.92 17.31
C GLY A 265 -23.15 -25.27 17.68
N PHE A 266 -23.15 -24.41 18.70
CA PHE A 266 -21.92 -23.76 19.18
C PHE A 266 -20.93 -24.77 19.77
N LEU A 267 -21.41 -25.72 20.58
CA LEU A 267 -20.57 -26.78 21.13
C LEU A 267 -20.00 -27.68 20.03
N ALA A 268 -20.81 -28.08 19.05
CA ALA A 268 -20.36 -28.88 17.92
C ALA A 268 -19.22 -28.17 17.16
N ALA A 269 -19.40 -26.88 16.82
CA ALA A 269 -18.37 -26.08 16.17
C ALA A 269 -17.11 -25.93 17.05
N SER A 270 -17.26 -25.72 18.36
CA SER A 270 -16.12 -25.63 19.27
C SER A 270 -15.34 -26.95 19.35
N TYR A 271 -16.01 -28.10 19.35
CA TYR A 271 -15.32 -29.39 19.37
C TYR A 271 -14.60 -29.67 18.05
N ASP A 272 -15.20 -29.30 16.93
CA ASP A 272 -14.59 -29.40 15.60
C ASP A 272 -13.30 -28.56 15.50
N VAL A 273 -13.38 -27.28 15.88
CA VAL A 273 -12.20 -26.39 15.96
C VAL A 273 -11.15 -26.96 16.90
N ARG A 274 -11.55 -27.56 18.02
CA ARG A 274 -10.60 -28.16 18.96
C ARG A 274 -9.91 -29.40 18.41
N ALA A 275 -10.62 -30.23 17.65
CA ALA A 275 -10.08 -31.44 17.05
C ALA A 275 -9.12 -31.13 15.89
N HIS A 276 -9.38 -30.06 15.13
CA HIS A 276 -8.67 -29.80 13.87
C HIS A 276 -7.73 -28.58 13.91
N HIS A 277 -8.00 -27.60 14.76
CA HIS A 277 -7.36 -26.28 14.70
C HIS A 277 -6.77 -25.80 16.03
N GLY A 278 -6.81 -26.60 17.10
CA GLY A 278 -6.16 -26.30 18.38
C GLY A 278 -7.07 -25.63 19.43
N GLU A 279 -6.53 -24.76 20.28
CA GLU A 279 -7.25 -24.28 21.46
C GLU A 279 -8.48 -23.42 21.14
N THR A 280 -9.55 -23.62 21.92
CA THR A 280 -10.79 -22.84 21.86
C THR A 280 -10.95 -22.02 23.14
N PRO A 281 -11.61 -20.85 23.08
CA PRO A 281 -11.90 -20.09 24.28
C PRO A 281 -12.72 -20.89 25.29
N VAL A 282 -12.61 -20.53 26.57
CA VAL A 282 -13.44 -21.11 27.62
C VAL A 282 -14.88 -20.63 27.44
N ILE A 283 -15.81 -21.56 27.24
CA ILE A 283 -17.22 -21.24 27.01
C ILE A 283 -17.98 -21.36 28.33
N ARG A 284 -18.72 -20.30 28.69
CA ARG A 284 -19.61 -20.25 29.85
C ARG A 284 -21.05 -20.04 29.39
N PHE A 285 -21.98 -20.84 29.89
CA PHE A 285 -23.39 -20.75 29.54
C PHE A 285 -24.19 -20.08 30.66
N TYR A 286 -25.07 -19.16 30.29
CA TYR A 286 -25.95 -18.48 31.23
C TYR A 286 -27.39 -18.56 30.73
N ALA A 287 -28.30 -19.05 31.57
CA ALA A 287 -29.72 -19.04 31.26
C ALA A 287 -30.26 -17.61 31.42
N SER A 288 -30.80 -17.04 30.35
CA SER A 288 -31.30 -15.65 30.35
C SER A 288 -32.52 -15.42 31.25
N GLU A 289 -33.18 -16.49 31.69
CA GLU A 289 -34.33 -16.50 32.62
C GLU A 289 -33.94 -16.42 34.11
N SER A 290 -32.65 -16.53 34.43
CA SER A 290 -32.16 -16.81 35.78
C SER A 290 -31.09 -15.81 36.20
N THR A 291 -31.31 -15.12 37.33
CA THR A 291 -30.25 -14.38 38.04
C THR A 291 -29.22 -15.29 38.71
N ALA A 292 -29.35 -16.62 38.59
CA ALA A 292 -28.40 -17.61 39.07
C ALA A 292 -27.57 -18.19 37.91
N SER A 293 -26.24 -18.12 38.05
CA SER A 293 -25.25 -18.68 37.15
C SER A 293 -25.41 -20.19 37.03
N ILE A 294 -25.41 -20.71 35.80
CA ILE A 294 -25.14 -22.13 35.55
C ILE A 294 -23.63 -22.22 35.35
N ASP A 295 -22.87 -22.46 36.42
CA ASP A 295 -21.43 -22.71 36.32
C ASP A 295 -21.17 -24.12 35.77
N THR A 296 -21.40 -24.33 34.47
CA THR A 296 -20.73 -25.42 33.76
C THR A 296 -19.36 -24.92 33.34
N ASN A 297 -18.41 -24.99 34.27
CA ASN A 297 -17.01 -24.74 33.99
C ASN A 297 -16.45 -25.97 33.26
N ILE A 298 -16.47 -25.99 31.92
CA ILE A 298 -15.77 -27.02 31.17
C ILE A 298 -14.29 -26.61 31.09
N SER A 299 -13.57 -26.79 32.21
CA SER A 299 -12.12 -26.86 32.23
C SER A 299 -11.72 -28.31 31.99
N SER A 300 -11.26 -28.63 30.80
CA SER A 300 -10.74 -29.97 30.49
C SER A 300 -9.23 -30.00 30.74
N GLY A 301 -8.81 -30.68 31.81
CA GLY A 301 -7.42 -31.07 32.06
C GLY A 301 -6.88 -32.07 31.03
N PRO A 302 -5.57 -32.41 31.08
CA PRO A 302 -4.93 -33.18 30.03
C PRO A 302 -5.46 -34.61 30.01
N ALA A 303 -5.70 -35.14 28.81
CA ALA A 303 -6.04 -36.53 28.60
C ALA A 303 -4.83 -37.40 28.93
N SER A 304 -4.79 -37.98 30.14
CA SER A 304 -3.93 -39.12 30.45
C SER A 304 -4.47 -40.35 29.71
N ALA A 305 -3.77 -40.74 28.66
CA ALA A 305 -3.93 -42.06 28.06
C ALA A 305 -3.38 -43.11 29.03
N SER A 306 -4.19 -44.10 29.37
CA SER A 306 -3.74 -45.39 29.89
C SER A 306 -4.08 -46.45 28.85
N PHE A 307 -3.03 -47.01 28.24
CA PHE A 307 -3.02 -48.36 27.70
C PHE A 307 -2.59 -49.32 28.80
#